data_AF-A0A815VJ15-F1
#
_entry.id   AF-A0A815VJ15-F1
#
_cell.length_a   1.000
_cell.length_b   1.000
_cell.length_c   1.000
_cell.angle_alpha   90.00
_cell.angle_beta   90.00
_cell.angle_gamma   90.00
#
_symmetry.space_group_name_H-M   'P 1'
#
loop_
_entity.id
_entity.type
_entity.pdbx_description
1 polymer ?
#
loop_
_entity_poly.entity_id
_entity_poly.type
_entity_poly.pdbx_seq_one_letter_code
_entity_poly.pdbx_strand_id
1 'polypeptide(L)'
;MNSDISDDESDNLTSVERQRPSAVHLFAKKIPNSTNYQCNLCPNSKVISCGVGTNANIRRHLASQHGLTQLKSKSHPERHTLQIDSMRKRLYDSAAIAAIIMDGRPFGDFKKK
;
A
#
# COMPACT_ATOMS: atom_id res chain seq x y z
N MET A 1 -21.98 -22.42 51.91
CA MET A 1 -23.02 -21.88 51.02
C MET A 1 -22.34 -20.83 50.16
N ASN A 2 -21.78 -21.26 49.03
CA ASN A 2 -21.32 -20.42 47.92
C ASN A 2 -22.33 -20.75 46.79
N SER A 3 -22.82 -19.85 45.95
CA SER A 3 -22.13 -18.81 45.19
C SER A 3 -23.18 -18.03 44.39
N ASP A 4 -23.17 -16.70 44.47
CA ASP A 4 -23.78 -15.82 43.47
C ASP A 4 -22.65 -15.11 42.72
N ILE A 5 -22.37 -15.58 41.50
CA ILE A 5 -21.54 -14.88 40.51
C ILE A 5 -22.45 -14.60 39.33
N SER A 6 -22.64 -13.32 39.06
CA SER A 6 -23.31 -12.80 37.88
C SER A 6 -22.23 -12.62 36.83
N ASP A 7 -22.32 -13.33 35.71
CA ASP A 7 -21.45 -13.08 34.56
C ASP A 7 -22.29 -12.85 33.30
N ASP A 8 -21.99 -11.67 32.76
CA ASP A 8 -22.44 -10.97 31.57
C ASP A 8 -21.79 -11.61 30.32
N GLU A 9 -22.58 -12.18 29.42
CA GLU A 9 -22.20 -12.67 28.07
C GLU A 9 -23.51 -12.60 27.27
N SER A 10 -23.65 -12.09 26.05
CA SER A 10 -22.76 -11.76 24.95
C SER A 10 -23.71 -11.10 23.92
N ASP A 11 -23.32 -10.10 23.12
CA ASP A 11 -22.79 -10.35 21.79
C ASP A 11 -22.42 -9.00 21.15
N ASN A 12 -21.15 -8.61 21.24
CA ASN A 12 -20.60 -7.53 20.42
C ASN A 12 -20.04 -8.12 19.11
N LEU A 13 -20.93 -8.37 18.15
CA LEU A 13 -20.58 -8.73 16.78
C LEU A 13 -19.88 -7.54 16.10
N THR A 14 -18.59 -7.38 16.34
CA THR A 14 -17.74 -6.59 15.45
C THR A 14 -17.49 -7.38 14.18
N SER A 15 -17.99 -6.86 13.06
CA SER A 15 -17.74 -7.38 11.72
C SER A 15 -16.25 -7.28 11.39
N VAL A 16 -15.48 -8.31 11.76
CA VAL A 16 -14.12 -8.51 11.23
C VAL A 16 -14.29 -8.99 9.79
N GLU A 17 -14.35 -8.03 8.88
CA GLU A 17 -14.26 -8.24 7.44
C GLU A 17 -13.03 -9.11 7.17
N ARG A 18 -13.25 -10.41 6.90
CA ARG A 18 -12.19 -11.41 6.69
C ARG A 18 -11.50 -11.08 5.37
N GLN A 19 -10.57 -10.13 5.40
CA GLN A 19 -9.73 -9.80 4.25
C GLN A 19 -9.05 -11.08 3.76
N ARG A 20 -9.28 -11.42 2.49
CA ARG A 20 -8.65 -12.58 1.85
C ARG A 20 -7.13 -12.48 2.08
N PRO A 21 -6.49 -13.53 2.64
CA PRO A 21 -5.06 -13.49 2.87
C PRO A 21 -4.33 -13.29 1.53
N SER A 22 -3.45 -12.30 1.49
CA SER A 22 -2.62 -12.01 0.31
C SER A 22 -1.91 -13.28 -0.18
N ALA A 23 -1.87 -13.53 -1.49
CA ALA A 23 -1.23 -14.71 -2.10
C ALA A 23 0.25 -14.92 -1.70
N VAL A 24 0.90 -13.86 -1.20
CA VAL A 24 2.20 -13.90 -0.54
C VAL A 24 2.29 -14.96 0.56
N HIS A 25 1.21 -15.16 1.34
CA HIS A 25 1.19 -16.11 2.46
C HIS A 25 1.35 -17.57 2.04
N LEU A 26 1.18 -17.88 0.74
CA LEU A 26 1.46 -19.22 0.20
C LEU A 26 2.97 -19.51 0.16
N PHE A 27 3.80 -18.48 0.04
CA PHE A 27 5.25 -18.61 -0.18
C PHE A 27 6.08 -18.06 0.98
N ALA A 28 5.46 -17.34 1.90
CA ALA A 28 6.14 -16.73 3.04
C ALA A 28 5.25 -16.70 4.28
N LYS A 29 5.85 -16.98 5.43
CA LYS A 29 5.17 -16.96 6.74
C LYS A 29 5.57 -15.72 7.53
N LYS A 30 4.60 -15.06 8.16
CA LYS A 30 4.88 -13.96 9.08
C LYS A 30 5.52 -14.50 10.37
N ILE A 31 6.59 -13.87 10.83
CA ILE A 31 7.21 -14.21 12.11
C ILE A 31 6.38 -13.59 13.24
N PRO A 32 6.00 -14.36 14.29
CA PRO A 32 5.24 -13.82 15.41
C PRO A 32 6.01 -12.69 16.10
N ASN A 33 5.30 -11.68 16.61
CA ASN A 33 5.88 -10.51 17.28
C ASN A 33 6.86 -9.69 16.43
N SER A 34 6.83 -9.83 15.11
CA SER A 34 7.67 -9.09 14.18
C SER A 34 6.88 -8.62 12.96
N THR A 35 7.40 -7.59 12.28
CA THR A 35 6.95 -7.20 10.94
C THR A 35 7.64 -8.00 9.83
N ASN A 36 8.57 -8.89 10.20
CA ASN A 36 9.37 -9.66 9.28
C ASN A 36 8.63 -10.90 8.78
N TYR A 37 8.99 -11.33 7.57
CA TYR A 37 8.48 -12.55 6.94
C TYR A 37 9.62 -13.50 6.63
N GLN A 38 9.36 -14.80 6.79
CA GLN A 38 10.26 -15.89 6.43
C GLN A 38 9.83 -16.44 5.07
N CYS A 39 10.73 -16.46 4.09
CA CYS A 39 10.45 -17.05 2.78
C CYS A 39 10.65 -18.56 2.82
N ASN A 40 9.66 -19.33 2.38
CA ASN A 40 9.72 -20.80 2.39
C ASN A 40 10.42 -21.39 1.15
N LEU A 41 10.65 -20.58 0.12
CA LEU A 41 11.28 -21.02 -1.14
C LEU A 41 12.80 -20.86 -1.13
N CYS A 42 13.34 -20.11 -0.16
CA CYS A 42 14.77 -19.94 0.01
C CYS A 42 15.38 -21.14 0.76
N PRO A 43 16.59 -21.62 0.38
CA PRO A 43 17.21 -22.80 1.00
C PRO A 43 17.46 -22.65 2.51
N ASN A 44 17.70 -21.43 3.00
CA ASN A 44 17.91 -21.14 4.42
C ASN A 44 16.72 -20.41 5.08
N SER A 45 15.53 -20.49 4.46
CA SER A 45 14.34 -19.78 4.92
C SER A 45 14.59 -18.30 5.24
N LYS A 46 15.10 -17.57 4.24
CA LYS A 46 15.58 -16.19 4.39
C LYS A 46 14.51 -15.28 5.03
N VAL A 47 14.93 -14.54 6.05
CA VAL A 47 14.08 -13.55 6.73
C VAL A 47 14.16 -12.22 6.00
N ILE A 48 12.99 -11.60 5.77
CA ILE A 48 12.83 -10.36 5.03
C ILE A 48 12.11 -9.36 5.89
N SER A 49 12.77 -8.23 6.12
CA SER A 49 12.17 -7.12 6.84
C SER A 49 11.13 -6.41 5.98
N CYS A 50 9.94 -6.25 6.54
CA CYS A 50 8.84 -5.52 5.93
C CYS A 50 8.35 -4.43 6.88
N GLY A 51 7.79 -3.35 6.32
CA GLY A 51 7.09 -2.33 7.10
C GLY A 51 5.74 -2.85 7.60
N VAL A 52 5.22 -2.24 8.67
CA VAL A 52 3.92 -2.59 9.27
C VAL A 52 2.82 -2.57 8.19
N GLY A 53 2.06 -3.67 8.08
CA GLY A 53 0.94 -3.79 7.15
C GLY A 53 1.31 -3.91 5.66
N THR A 54 2.60 -3.94 5.32
CA THR A 54 3.05 -3.97 3.90
C THR A 54 3.72 -5.30 3.55
N ASN A 55 3.44 -5.79 2.35
CA ASN A 55 4.07 -6.98 1.77
C ASN A 55 4.97 -6.65 0.57
N ALA A 56 5.40 -5.39 0.43
CA ALA A 56 6.13 -4.93 -0.76
C ALA A 56 7.50 -5.60 -0.91
N ASN A 57 8.26 -5.71 0.19
CA ASN A 57 9.60 -6.29 0.18
C ASN A 57 9.55 -7.80 -0.09
N ILE A 58 8.62 -8.52 0.53
CA ILE A 58 8.43 -9.95 0.29
C ILE A 58 7.94 -10.22 -1.15
N ARG A 59 7.01 -9.42 -1.69
CA ARG A 59 6.60 -9.52 -3.11
C ARG A 59 7.76 -9.29 -4.06
N ARG A 60 8.58 -8.27 -3.79
CA ARG A 60 9.79 -7.97 -4.57
C ARG A 60 10.78 -9.13 -4.54
N HIS A 61 11.02 -9.70 -3.36
CA HIS A 61 11.88 -10.86 -3.20
C HIS A 61 11.39 -12.09 -3.95
N LEU A 62 10.10 -12.43 -3.81
CA LEU A 62 9.50 -13.56 -4.51
C LEU A 62 9.59 -13.38 -6.04
N ALA A 63 9.38 -12.16 -6.54
CA ALA A 63 9.52 -11.85 -7.96
C ALA A 63 10.98 -11.95 -8.45
N SER A 64 11.96 -11.46 -7.68
CA SER A 64 13.36 -11.39 -8.12
C SER A 64 14.15 -12.67 -7.92
N GLN A 65 13.87 -13.44 -6.86
CA GLN A 65 14.61 -14.65 -6.51
C GLN A 65 13.92 -15.93 -6.97
N HIS A 66 12.59 -15.91 -7.07
CA HIS A 66 11.79 -17.10 -7.40
C HIS A 66 10.94 -16.92 -8.66
N GLY A 67 11.11 -15.82 -9.40
CA GLY A 67 10.43 -15.59 -10.68
C GLY A 67 8.91 -15.37 -10.57
N LEU A 68 8.37 -15.17 -9.36
CA LEU A 68 6.93 -14.98 -9.12
C LEU A 68 6.49 -13.54 -9.47
N THR A 69 6.64 -13.19 -10.74
CA THR A 69 6.35 -11.85 -11.27
C THR A 69 4.88 -11.46 -11.11
N GLN A 70 3.95 -12.42 -11.05
CA GLN A 70 2.54 -12.16 -10.77
C GLN A 70 2.28 -11.54 -9.39
N LEU A 71 3.21 -11.70 -8.44
CA LEU A 71 3.12 -11.10 -7.11
C LEU A 71 3.66 -9.68 -7.06
N LYS A 72 4.36 -9.23 -8.11
CA LYS A 72 4.84 -7.86 -8.20
C LYS A 72 3.62 -6.96 -8.20
N SER A 73 3.52 -6.10 -7.19
CA SER A 73 2.51 -5.04 -7.17
C SER A 73 2.60 -4.31 -8.50
N LYS A 74 1.46 -4.14 -9.21
CA LYS A 74 1.35 -3.26 -10.37
C LYS A 74 2.04 -1.97 -9.97
N SER A 75 3.24 -1.74 -10.51
CA SER A 75 3.99 -0.53 -10.20
C SER A 75 3.04 0.63 -10.49
N HIS A 76 3.01 1.63 -9.61
CA HIS A 76 2.49 2.92 -10.00
C HIS A 76 3.09 3.21 -11.39
N PRO A 77 2.28 3.58 -12.41
CA PRO A 77 2.83 3.89 -13.73
C PRO A 77 4.04 4.77 -13.50
N GLU A 78 5.17 4.32 -14.04
CA GLU A 78 6.46 4.98 -13.86
C GLU A 78 6.21 6.47 -14.03
N ARG A 79 6.40 7.24 -12.95
CA ARG A 79 6.25 8.70 -13.04
C ARG A 79 7.40 9.14 -13.93
N HIS A 80 7.13 9.22 -15.22
CA HIS A 80 8.02 9.82 -16.19
C HIS A 80 8.02 11.31 -15.89
N THR A 81 8.84 11.71 -14.93
CA THR A 81 9.06 13.11 -14.59
C THR A 81 9.70 13.74 -15.81
N LEU A 82 8.92 14.47 -16.59
CA LEU A 82 9.45 15.27 -17.69
C LEU A 82 10.49 16.22 -17.11
N GLN A 83 11.72 16.10 -17.57
CA GLN A 83 12.79 17.04 -17.23
C GLN A 83 12.48 18.35 -17.98
N ILE A 84 11.76 19.25 -17.32
CA ILE A 84 11.38 20.56 -17.88
C ILE A 84 12.43 21.57 -17.42
N ASP A 85 13.12 22.20 -18.36
CA ASP A 85 14.04 23.30 -18.06
C ASP A 85 13.31 24.49 -17.41
N SER A 86 14.03 25.24 -16.58
CA SER A 86 13.53 26.40 -15.84
C SER A 86 12.78 27.41 -16.72
N MET A 87 13.25 27.68 -17.93
CA MET A 87 12.62 28.62 -18.86
C MET A 87 11.29 28.07 -19.38
N ARG A 88 11.24 26.78 -19.73
CA ARG A 88 10.01 26.12 -20.18
C ARG A 88 8.99 26.06 -19.05
N LYS A 89 9.42 25.79 -17.82
CA LYS A 89 8.53 25.80 -16.65
C LYS A 89 7.88 27.17 -16.46
N ARG A 90 8.67 28.27 -16.51
CA ARG A 90 8.14 29.63 -16.39
C ARG A 90 7.12 29.95 -17.49
N LEU A 91 7.38 29.53 -18.73
CA LEU A 91 6.45 29.72 -19.84
C LEU A 91 5.13 28.98 -19.60
N TYR A 92 5.19 27.70 -19.18
CA TYR A 92 3.98 26.93 -18.89
C TYR A 92 3.20 27.49 -17.71
N ASP A 93 3.88 27.91 -16.63
CA ASP A 93 3.25 28.52 -15.47
C ASP A 93 2.54 29.83 -15.88
N SER A 94 3.19 30.67 -16.68
CA SER A 94 2.60 31.91 -17.20
C SER A 94 1.38 31.65 -18.09
N ALA A 95 1.47 30.69 -19.00
CA ALA A 95 0.35 30.32 -19.87
C ALA A 95 -0.83 29.74 -19.08
N ALA A 96 -0.56 28.90 -18.07
CA ALA A 96 -1.59 28.35 -17.20
C ALA A 96 -2.32 29.44 -16.41
N ILE A 97 -1.60 30.40 -15.85
CA ILE A 97 -2.19 31.55 -15.14
C ILE A 97 -3.07 32.37 -16.09
N ALA A 98 -2.58 32.68 -17.30
CA ALA A 98 -3.36 33.41 -18.29
C ALA A 98 -4.65 32.67 -18.68
N ALA A 99 -4.58 31.34 -18.86
CA ALA A 99 -5.75 30.52 -19.15
C ALA A 99 -6.78 30.53 -18.00
N ILE A 100 -6.32 30.46 -16.75
CA ILE A 100 -7.20 30.54 -15.57
C ILE A 100 -7.90 31.90 -15.52
N ILE A 101 -7.18 32.98 -15.77
CA ILE A 101 -7.75 34.34 -15.79
C ILE A 101 -8.77 34.48 -16.92
N MET A 102 -8.47 33.97 -18.12
CA MET A 102 -9.37 34.02 -19.28
C MET A 102 -10.63 33.18 -19.10
N ASP A 103 -10.53 31.99 -18.49
CA ASP A 103 -11.68 31.11 -18.26
C ASP A 103 -12.64 31.71 -17.20
N GLY A 104 -12.18 32.64 -16.36
CA GLY A 104 -13.02 33.43 -15.46
C GLY A 104 -13.74 32.63 -14.36
N ARG A 105 -13.48 31.32 -14.26
CA ARG A 105 -14.09 30.45 -13.26
C ARG A 105 -13.46 30.68 -11.89
N PRO A 106 -14.25 30.74 -10.81
CA PRO A 106 -13.70 30.83 -9.48
C PRO A 106 -12.91 29.55 -9.16
N PHE A 107 -11.75 29.69 -8.49
CA PHE A 107 -10.90 28.55 -8.09
C PHE A 107 -11.63 27.44 -7.30
N GLY A 108 -12.83 27.71 -6.78
CA GLY A 108 -13.70 26.75 -6.11
C GLY A 108 -14.27 25.63 -6.99
N ASP A 109 -14.33 25.82 -8.32
CA ASP A 109 -14.83 24.79 -9.27
C ASP A 109 -13.85 23.63 -9.47
N PHE A 110 -12.57 23.79 -9.12
CA PHE A 110 -11.55 22.75 -9.24
C PHE A 110 -11.45 21.83 -8.02
N LYS A 111 -12.41 21.89 -7.08
CA LYS A 111 -12.45 20.95 -5.94
C LYS A 111 -12.65 19.53 -6.47
N LYS A 112 -11.69 18.66 -6.19
CA LYS A 112 -11.81 17.22 -6.45
C LYS A 112 -12.98 16.66 -5.64
N LYS A 113 -13.91 16.00 -6.31
CA LYS A 113 -14.88 15.08 -5.69
C LYS A 113 -14.16 13.80 -5.25
#